data_AF-A0A172Y584-F1
#
_entry.id   AF-A0A172Y584-F1
#
_cell.length_a   1.000
_cell.length_b   1.000
_cell.length_c   1.000
_cell.angle_alpha   90.00
_cell.angle_beta   90.00
_cell.angle_gamma   90.00
#
_symmetry.space_group_name_H-M   'P 1'
#
loop_
_entity.id
_entity.type
_entity.pdbx_description
1 polymer ?
#
loop_
_entity_poly.entity_id
_entity_poly.type
_entity_poly.pdbx_seq_one_letter_code
_entity_poly.pdbx_strand_id
1 'polypeptide(L)'
;MWKASASVIAALAAAVAGQAYAEAPEPAPTAQICDRAPGAWDDTAQANAISLYALEWVPFGPSELGWEAYVPLIQHEVGSPCDPTSAGFAEALAGFQGRYGLAASGRFDQATFQVLRGLWQERRPFVMARVRGECPDPPPVSDLAYLTTGEEHAERLTRLLRRDVLDAYRAMATAARAEVPEIAAEPELLRVFSSFRDPEADAARCARDGNCDGLRRAVCSPHRTGTAVDLYVGHLQGMGVDSTDVHSRRHMSQTPTYRWLVKNAGRFGFVPYVYEPWHWEWVGR
;
A
#
# COMPACT_ATOMS: atom_id res chain seq x y z
N MET A 1 53.36 18.17 -64.17
CA MET A 1 53.80 18.98 -63.02
C MET A 1 52.65 19.05 -62.03
N TRP A 2 52.67 18.16 -61.03
CA TRP A 2 51.66 18.04 -59.97
C TRP A 2 51.98 18.99 -58.82
N LYS A 3 50.96 19.67 -58.29
CA LYS A 3 50.87 20.02 -56.87
C LYS A 3 49.41 19.86 -56.43
N ALA A 4 49.17 18.80 -55.65
CA ALA A 4 47.94 18.62 -54.88
C ALA A 4 48.16 19.25 -53.50
N SER A 5 47.27 20.15 -53.09
CA SER A 5 47.22 20.69 -51.73
C SER A 5 46.08 20.00 -50.99
N ALA A 6 46.43 19.19 -50.00
CA ALA A 6 45.48 18.61 -49.04
C ALA A 6 45.27 19.62 -47.89
N SER A 7 44.03 20.03 -47.67
CA SER A 7 43.63 20.77 -46.48
C SER A 7 42.97 19.79 -45.50
N VAL A 8 43.64 19.60 -44.36
CA VAL A 8 43.14 18.83 -43.22
C VAL A 8 42.10 19.70 -42.48
N ILE A 9 40.85 19.26 -42.46
CA ILE A 9 39.82 19.81 -41.56
C ILE A 9 39.86 18.99 -40.28
N ALA A 10 40.31 19.60 -39.18
CA ALA A 10 40.21 19.01 -37.85
C ALA A 10 38.76 19.15 -37.34
N ALA A 11 38.08 18.02 -37.17
CA ALA A 11 36.78 17.97 -36.51
C ALA A 11 36.97 17.99 -34.98
N LEU A 12 36.59 19.10 -34.34
CA LEU A 12 36.42 19.19 -32.90
C LEU A 12 35.10 18.52 -32.50
N ALA A 13 35.17 17.30 -31.97
CA ALA A 13 34.05 16.66 -31.30
C ALA A 13 33.92 17.25 -29.89
N ALA A 14 32.92 18.11 -29.69
CA ALA A 14 32.52 18.54 -28.35
C ALA A 14 31.73 17.42 -27.69
N ALA A 15 32.31 16.78 -26.68
CA ALA A 15 31.62 15.83 -25.82
C ALA A 15 30.57 16.59 -25.00
N VAL A 16 29.28 16.34 -25.28
CA VAL A 16 28.19 16.77 -24.41
C VAL A 16 28.13 15.79 -23.25
N ALA A 17 28.81 16.12 -22.15
CA ALA A 17 28.64 15.44 -20.89
C ALA A 17 27.22 15.75 -20.37
N GLY A 18 26.34 14.75 -20.39
CA GLY A 18 25.04 14.82 -19.74
C GLY A 18 25.24 15.00 -18.24
N GLN A 19 25.01 16.21 -17.74
CA GLN A 19 24.86 16.46 -16.31
C GLN A 19 23.52 15.85 -15.88
N ALA A 20 23.59 14.67 -15.26
CA ALA A 20 22.50 14.19 -14.44
C ALA A 20 22.33 15.20 -13.30
N TYR A 21 21.26 15.99 -13.36
CA TYR A 21 20.81 16.76 -12.20
C TYR A 21 20.38 15.74 -11.15
N ALA A 22 21.26 15.47 -10.20
CA ALA A 22 20.87 14.84 -8.96
C ALA A 22 19.85 15.78 -8.30
N GLU A 23 18.59 15.37 -8.30
CA GLU A 23 17.53 16.05 -7.57
C GLU A 23 17.98 16.12 -6.10
N ALA A 24 18.05 17.34 -5.57
CA ALA A 24 18.45 17.55 -4.19
C ALA A 24 17.50 16.74 -3.28
N PRO A 25 18.01 16.04 -2.25
CA PRO A 25 17.15 15.32 -1.33
C PRO A 25 16.11 16.27 -0.77
N GLU A 26 14.83 15.90 -0.84
CA GLU A 26 13.75 16.65 -0.21
C GLU A 26 14.12 16.95 1.24
N PRO A 27 13.87 18.18 1.74
CA PRO A 27 14.13 18.51 3.12
C PRO A 27 13.43 17.48 4.02
N ALA A 28 14.19 16.91 4.96
CA ALA A 28 13.64 15.98 5.93
C ALA A 28 12.39 16.60 6.56
N PRO A 29 11.24 15.90 6.60
CA PRO A 29 10.01 16.45 7.11
C PRO A 29 10.27 16.98 8.52
N THR A 30 10.04 18.27 8.73
CA THR A 30 10.13 18.89 10.05
C THR A 30 9.26 18.06 10.99
N ALA A 31 9.85 17.55 12.08
CA ALA A 31 9.12 16.76 13.05
C ALA A 31 7.84 17.52 13.45
N GLN A 32 6.68 16.95 13.12
CA GLN A 32 5.41 17.57 13.43
C GLN A 32 5.24 17.62 14.94
N ILE A 33 5.01 18.80 15.49
CA ILE A 33 4.70 18.97 16.91
C ILE A 33 3.30 18.36 17.13
N CYS A 34 3.17 17.45 18.09
CA CYS A 34 1.91 16.77 18.37
C CYS A 34 1.19 17.33 19.61
N ASP A 35 1.91 18.06 20.44
CA ASP A 35 1.31 18.80 21.56
C ASP A 35 0.69 20.11 21.07
N ARG A 36 -0.38 20.53 21.75
CA ARG A 36 -1.01 21.84 21.52
C ARG A 36 -1.01 22.64 22.81
N ALA A 37 -1.37 23.92 22.71
CA ALA A 37 -1.57 24.73 23.90
C ALA A 37 -2.57 24.04 24.84
N PRO A 38 -2.33 23.99 26.16
CA PRO A 38 -3.24 23.35 27.10
C PRO A 38 -4.68 23.84 26.92
N GLY A 39 -5.64 22.92 26.92
CA GLY A 39 -7.06 23.16 26.66
C GLY A 39 -7.45 23.19 25.18
N ALA A 40 -6.49 23.21 24.25
CA ALA A 40 -6.77 23.09 22.82
C ALA A 40 -6.79 21.61 22.41
N TRP A 41 -7.97 21.10 22.06
CA TRP A 41 -8.21 19.72 21.61
C TRP A 41 -8.06 18.61 22.65
N ASP A 42 -7.71 18.90 23.91
CA ASP A 42 -7.51 17.90 24.96
C ASP A 42 -8.71 16.94 25.13
N ASP A 43 -9.93 17.48 25.22
CA ASP A 43 -11.15 16.67 25.34
C ASP A 43 -11.39 15.78 24.12
N THR A 44 -11.03 16.27 22.93
CA THR A 44 -11.16 15.53 21.67
C THR A 44 -10.10 14.44 21.58
N ALA A 45 -8.86 14.73 21.99
CA ALA A 45 -7.77 13.77 22.07
C ALA A 45 -8.11 12.65 23.05
N GLN A 46 -8.69 12.98 24.21
CA GLN A 46 -9.20 12.01 25.18
C GLN A 46 -10.36 11.17 24.63
N ALA A 47 -11.29 11.78 23.89
CA ALA A 47 -12.36 11.04 23.22
C ALA A 47 -11.82 10.06 22.17
N ASN A 48 -10.82 10.49 21.39
CA ASN A 48 -10.12 9.62 20.44
C ASN A 48 -9.42 8.46 21.16
N ALA A 49 -8.74 8.73 22.28
CA ALA A 49 -8.09 7.69 23.09
C ALA A 49 -9.06 6.60 23.57
N ILE A 50 -10.29 6.97 23.93
CA ILE A 50 -11.34 6.01 24.29
C ILE A 50 -11.81 5.26 23.05
N SER A 51 -12.20 5.97 21.99
CA SER A 51 -12.75 5.37 20.77
C SER A 51 -11.75 4.45 20.05
N LEU A 52 -10.45 4.72 20.19
CA LEU A 52 -9.37 3.95 19.58
C LEU A 52 -9.50 2.46 19.88
N TYR A 53 -9.93 2.13 21.10
CA TYR A 53 -10.10 0.76 21.58
C TYR A 53 -11.57 0.32 21.70
N ALA A 54 -12.50 1.26 21.83
CA ALA A 54 -13.88 0.98 22.25
C ALA A 54 -14.97 1.40 21.26
N LEU A 55 -14.62 1.96 20.09
CA LEU A 55 -15.61 2.28 19.06
C LEU A 55 -16.26 0.99 18.53
N GLU A 56 -17.56 0.81 18.73
CA GLU A 56 -18.34 -0.25 18.10
C GLU A 56 -18.83 0.22 16.73
N TRP A 57 -18.51 -0.53 15.68
CA TRP A 57 -18.75 -0.10 14.30
C TRP A 57 -18.59 -1.24 13.30
N VAL A 58 -18.96 -0.98 12.04
CA VAL A 58 -19.00 -1.97 10.97
C VAL A 58 -18.24 -1.47 9.73
N PRO A 59 -16.90 -1.48 9.74
CA PRO A 59 -16.11 -0.85 8.68
C PRO A 59 -16.18 -1.63 7.36
N PHE A 60 -16.29 -2.95 7.41
CA PHE A 60 -16.31 -3.84 6.22
C PHE A 60 -17.38 -4.95 6.26
N GLY A 61 -18.42 -4.79 7.10
CA GLY A 61 -19.55 -5.73 7.19
C GLY A 61 -19.62 -6.48 8.52
N PRO A 62 -18.54 -7.11 8.99
CA PRO A 62 -18.43 -7.57 10.38
C PRO A 62 -18.32 -6.40 11.36
N SER A 63 -18.85 -6.59 12.57
CA SER A 63 -18.66 -5.65 13.68
C SER A 63 -17.23 -5.73 14.18
N GLU A 64 -16.64 -4.57 14.50
CA GLU A 64 -15.31 -4.42 15.07
C GLU A 64 -15.37 -3.55 16.34
N LEU A 65 -14.34 -3.68 17.19
CA LEU A 65 -14.11 -2.83 18.35
C LEU A 65 -12.82 -2.04 18.17
N GLY A 66 -12.91 -0.72 18.28
CA GLY A 66 -11.80 0.18 18.08
C GLY A 66 -11.35 0.26 16.61
N TRP A 67 -10.37 1.12 16.35
CA TRP A 67 -9.92 1.44 14.99
C TRP A 67 -8.39 1.41 14.83
N GLU A 68 -7.68 0.84 15.80
CA GLU A 68 -6.21 0.73 15.82
C GLU A 68 -5.62 0.13 14.54
N ALA A 69 -6.28 -0.88 13.96
CA ALA A 69 -5.81 -1.54 12.75
C ALA A 69 -5.64 -0.55 11.57
N TYR A 70 -6.41 0.54 11.56
CA TYR A 70 -6.45 1.52 10.48
C TYR A 70 -5.58 2.75 10.73
N VAL A 71 -5.03 2.91 11.95
CA VAL A 71 -4.29 4.11 12.38
C VAL A 71 -3.20 4.53 11.38
N PRO A 72 -2.30 3.64 10.89
CA PRO A 72 -1.24 4.08 9.98
C PRO A 72 -1.78 4.72 8.70
N LEU A 73 -2.85 4.16 8.13
CA LEU A 73 -3.49 4.70 6.92
C LEU A 73 -4.21 6.00 7.21
N ILE A 74 -4.88 6.11 8.35
CA ILE A 74 -5.55 7.35 8.77
C ILE A 74 -4.53 8.46 8.93
N GLN A 75 -3.44 8.20 9.67
CA GLN A 75 -2.33 9.14 9.87
C GLN A 75 -1.74 9.62 8.54
N HIS A 76 -1.52 8.70 7.59
CA HIS A 76 -1.06 9.04 6.25
C HIS A 76 -2.06 9.94 5.50
N GLU A 77 -3.35 9.57 5.52
CA GLU A 77 -4.40 10.28 4.78
C GLU A 77 -4.70 11.68 5.34
N VAL A 78 -4.67 11.84 6.67
CA VAL A 78 -4.88 13.15 7.30
C VAL A 78 -3.61 14.01 7.28
N GLY A 79 -2.47 13.42 6.93
CA GLY A 79 -1.17 14.10 6.88
C GLY A 79 -0.59 14.41 8.26
N SER A 80 -0.73 13.50 9.22
CA SER A 80 -0.21 13.67 10.58
C SER A 80 0.40 12.36 11.11
N PRO A 81 1.68 12.34 11.52
CA PRO A 81 2.29 11.19 12.18
C PRO A 81 1.97 11.16 13.69
N CYS A 82 1.22 12.15 14.19
CA CYS A 82 0.92 12.26 15.61
C CYS A 82 0.06 11.12 16.11
N ASP A 83 0.31 10.71 17.35
CA ASP A 83 -0.44 9.64 18.01
C ASP A 83 -1.95 9.95 17.99
N PRO A 84 -2.83 8.97 17.68
CA PRO A 84 -4.29 9.14 17.70
C PRO A 84 -4.86 9.80 18.96
N THR A 85 -4.15 9.64 20.09
CA THR A 85 -4.53 10.17 21.40
C THR A 85 -4.00 11.57 21.68
N SER A 86 -3.36 12.21 20.70
CA SER A 86 -2.79 13.56 20.83
C SER A 86 -3.72 14.66 20.30
N ALA A 87 -3.53 15.87 20.85
CA ALA A 87 -4.18 17.08 20.36
C ALA A 87 -3.81 17.39 18.90
N GLY A 88 -2.56 17.14 18.49
CA GLY A 88 -2.11 17.37 17.11
C GLY A 88 -2.74 16.41 16.09
N PHE A 89 -3.06 15.18 16.47
CA PHE A 89 -3.86 14.29 15.62
C PHE A 89 -5.30 14.78 15.50
N ALA A 90 -5.92 15.16 16.63
CA ALA A 90 -7.29 15.68 16.64
C ALA A 90 -7.46 16.91 15.72
N GLU A 91 -6.52 17.86 15.78
CA GLU A 91 -6.51 19.02 14.89
C GLU A 91 -6.36 18.62 13.41
N ALA A 92 -5.43 17.72 13.08
CA ALA A 92 -5.23 17.28 11.70
C ALA A 92 -6.48 16.55 11.16
N LEU A 93 -7.12 15.73 11.99
CA LEU A 93 -8.37 15.05 11.66
C LEU A 93 -9.51 16.05 11.46
N ALA A 94 -9.62 17.08 12.29
CA ALA A 94 -10.60 18.16 12.11
C ALA A 94 -10.39 18.90 10.78
N GLY A 95 -9.13 19.16 10.42
CA GLY A 95 -8.76 19.72 9.12
C GLY A 95 -9.18 18.83 7.96
N PHE A 96 -8.93 17.51 8.05
CA PHE A 96 -9.41 16.54 7.06
C PHE A 96 -10.95 16.56 6.96
N GLN A 97 -11.66 16.48 8.09
CA GLN A 97 -13.12 16.52 8.13
C GLN A 97 -13.67 17.76 7.43
N GLY A 98 -13.12 18.94 7.76
CA GLY A 98 -13.53 20.20 7.11
C GLY A 98 -13.29 20.20 5.59
N ARG A 99 -12.17 19.66 5.11
CA ARG A 99 -11.88 19.55 3.66
C ARG A 99 -12.89 18.68 2.91
N TYR A 100 -13.45 17.67 3.57
CA TYR A 100 -14.41 16.74 2.97
C TYR A 100 -15.87 17.03 3.37
N GLY A 101 -16.16 18.23 3.88
CA GLY A 101 -17.53 18.67 4.18
C GLY A 101 -18.17 17.97 5.39
N LEU A 102 -17.37 17.33 6.24
CA LEU A 102 -17.81 16.77 7.52
C LEU A 102 -17.73 17.84 8.62
N ALA A 103 -18.40 17.59 9.75
CA ALA A 103 -18.19 18.39 10.95
C ALA A 103 -16.73 18.23 11.43
N ALA A 104 -15.98 19.34 11.46
CA ALA A 104 -14.58 19.40 11.85
C ALA A 104 -14.38 19.25 13.37
N SER A 105 -14.82 18.11 13.92
CA SER A 105 -14.80 17.81 15.35
C SER A 105 -13.44 17.33 15.87
N GLY A 106 -12.59 16.84 14.98
CA GLY A 106 -11.33 16.17 15.32
C GLY A 106 -11.51 14.81 15.99
N ARG A 107 -12.76 14.34 16.14
CA ARG A 107 -13.09 13.01 16.68
C ARG A 107 -13.18 12.02 15.54
N PHE A 108 -12.57 10.85 15.70
CA PHE A 108 -12.77 9.76 14.75
C PHE A 108 -14.14 9.13 14.95
N ASP A 109 -14.89 8.98 13.87
CA ASP A 109 -16.23 8.40 13.88
C ASP A 109 -16.54 7.65 12.56
N GLN A 110 -17.71 7.03 12.51
CA GLN A 110 -18.14 6.25 11.35
C GLN A 110 -18.24 7.11 10.08
N ALA A 111 -18.72 8.36 10.18
CA ALA A 111 -18.87 9.25 9.02
C ALA A 111 -17.50 9.61 8.42
N THR A 112 -16.54 9.93 9.27
CA THR A 112 -15.14 10.16 8.89
C THR A 112 -14.57 8.94 8.18
N PHE A 113 -14.78 7.75 8.74
CA PHE A 113 -14.30 6.52 8.11
C PHE A 113 -14.94 6.22 6.77
N GLN A 114 -16.24 6.51 6.57
CA GLN A 114 -16.88 6.31 5.27
C GLN A 114 -16.19 7.11 4.17
N VAL A 115 -15.80 8.36 4.47
CA VAL A 115 -15.04 9.20 3.53
C VAL A 115 -13.66 8.60 3.28
N LEU A 116 -12.90 8.30 4.33
CA LEU A 116 -11.57 7.69 4.21
C LEU A 116 -11.60 6.39 3.38
N ARG A 117 -12.57 5.51 3.68
CA ARG A 117 -12.79 4.26 2.95
C ARG A 117 -13.10 4.52 1.48
N GLY A 118 -13.95 5.51 1.18
CA GLY A 118 -14.24 5.91 -0.21
C GLY A 118 -12.96 6.29 -0.96
N LEU A 119 -12.17 7.21 -0.38
CA LEU A 119 -10.91 7.67 -0.98
C LEU A 119 -9.93 6.51 -1.25
N TRP A 120 -9.77 5.59 -0.30
CA TRP A 120 -8.88 4.44 -0.48
C TRP A 120 -9.40 3.45 -1.53
N GLN A 121 -10.70 3.22 -1.59
CA GLN A 121 -11.30 2.32 -2.58
C GLN A 121 -11.25 2.91 -3.99
N GLU A 122 -11.46 4.22 -4.13
CA GLU A 122 -11.41 4.91 -5.43
C GLU A 122 -10.01 4.89 -6.06
N ARG A 123 -8.96 4.85 -5.24
CA ARG A 123 -7.57 4.68 -5.69
C ARG A 123 -7.28 3.30 -6.30
N ARG A 124 -8.19 2.32 -6.17
CA ARG A 124 -8.03 0.96 -6.69
C ARG A 124 -8.83 0.80 -7.99
N PRO A 125 -8.19 0.82 -9.19
CA PRO A 125 -8.88 0.72 -10.47
C PRO A 125 -9.73 -0.55 -10.59
N PHE A 126 -9.29 -1.66 -9.97
CA PHE A 126 -10.06 -2.89 -9.94
C PHE A 126 -11.41 -2.71 -9.24
N VAL A 127 -11.45 -2.02 -8.09
CA VAL A 127 -12.68 -1.73 -7.35
C VAL A 127 -13.61 -0.86 -8.18
N MET A 128 -13.07 0.15 -8.85
CA MET A 128 -13.87 1.02 -9.73
C MET A 128 -14.45 0.26 -10.93
N ALA A 129 -13.72 -0.71 -11.49
CA ALA A 129 -14.26 -1.62 -12.51
C ALA A 129 -15.40 -2.48 -11.94
N ARG A 130 -15.23 -3.05 -10.74
CA ARG A 130 -16.28 -3.84 -10.07
C ARG A 130 -17.55 -3.03 -9.82
N VAL A 131 -17.43 -1.75 -9.42
CA VAL A 131 -18.57 -0.84 -9.24
C VAL A 131 -19.34 -0.63 -10.55
N ARG A 132 -18.67 -0.65 -11.71
CA ARG A 132 -19.30 -0.60 -13.04
C ARG A 132 -19.86 -1.96 -13.51
N GLY A 133 -19.76 -3.01 -12.69
CA GLY A 133 -20.17 -4.36 -13.07
C GLY A 133 -19.15 -5.09 -13.96
N GLU A 134 -17.93 -4.56 -14.09
CA GLU A 134 -16.87 -5.12 -14.92
C GLU A 134 -16.01 -6.11 -14.11
N CYS A 135 -15.44 -7.10 -14.80
CA CYS A 135 -14.38 -7.94 -14.24
C CYS A 135 -13.18 -7.86 -15.19
N PRO A 136 -12.12 -7.12 -14.84
CA PRO A 136 -10.98 -6.93 -15.73
C PRO A 136 -10.38 -8.23 -16.26
N ASP A 137 -10.02 -8.25 -17.54
CA ASP A 137 -9.39 -9.42 -18.16
C ASP A 137 -7.99 -9.67 -17.61
N PRO A 138 -7.53 -10.94 -17.58
CA PRO A 138 -6.15 -11.24 -17.23
C PRO A 138 -5.19 -10.68 -18.30
N PRO A 139 -3.93 -10.37 -17.93
CA PRO A 139 -2.93 -9.98 -18.91
C PRO A 139 -2.57 -11.17 -19.81
N PRO A 140 -2.05 -10.92 -21.03
CA PRO A 140 -1.42 -11.96 -21.83
C PRO A 140 -0.33 -12.70 -21.05
N VAL A 141 -0.20 -14.02 -21.25
CA VAL A 141 0.83 -14.82 -20.59
C VAL A 141 2.25 -14.31 -20.88
N SER A 142 2.47 -13.69 -22.05
CA SER A 142 3.75 -13.04 -22.40
C SER A 142 4.16 -11.94 -21.43
N ASP A 143 3.18 -11.29 -20.79
CA ASP A 143 3.37 -10.14 -19.92
C ASP A 143 3.58 -10.57 -18.47
N LEU A 144 3.44 -11.86 -18.18
CA LEU A 144 3.73 -12.46 -16.88
C LEU A 144 5.19 -12.91 -16.79
N ALA A 145 5.73 -12.85 -15.58
CA ALA A 145 7.05 -13.36 -15.25
C ALA A 145 7.04 -14.01 -13.86
N TYR A 146 7.90 -15.01 -13.69
CA TYR A 146 8.05 -15.74 -12.44
C TYR A 146 8.75 -14.90 -11.37
N LEU A 147 8.28 -15.05 -10.14
CA LEU A 147 9.08 -14.70 -8.97
C LEU A 147 10.25 -15.68 -8.83
N THR A 148 11.35 -15.19 -8.27
CA THR A 148 12.50 -16.03 -7.90
C THR A 148 12.29 -16.65 -6.53
N THR A 149 13.05 -17.70 -6.19
CA THR A 149 12.94 -18.41 -4.89
C THR A 149 13.05 -17.48 -3.68
N GLY A 150 13.87 -16.42 -3.76
CA GLY A 150 14.05 -15.44 -2.68
C GLY A 150 12.91 -14.44 -2.54
N GLU A 151 12.01 -14.35 -3.52
CA GLU A 151 10.90 -13.41 -3.55
C GLU A 151 9.58 -14.04 -3.10
N GLU A 152 9.51 -15.37 -2.93
CA GLU A 152 8.30 -16.07 -2.53
C GLU A 152 8.27 -16.43 -1.04
N HIS A 153 7.14 -16.19 -0.40
CA HIS A 153 6.85 -16.64 0.96
C HIS A 153 6.26 -18.05 0.86
N ALA A 154 7.02 -19.02 1.38
CA ALA A 154 6.96 -20.45 1.07
C ALA A 154 7.31 -20.78 -0.40
N GLU A 155 8.25 -21.70 -0.58
CA GLU A 155 8.80 -22.13 -1.88
C GLU A 155 7.72 -22.80 -2.75
N ARG A 156 6.94 -22.00 -3.49
CA ARG A 156 6.00 -22.48 -4.50
C ARG A 156 6.37 -21.90 -5.84
N LEU A 157 7.52 -22.34 -6.40
CA LEU A 157 8.19 -21.93 -7.67
C LEU A 157 7.29 -21.76 -8.93
N THR A 158 6.21 -21.03 -8.82
CA THR A 158 5.04 -21.04 -9.70
C THR A 158 4.28 -19.73 -9.65
N ARG A 159 4.61 -18.82 -8.73
CA ARG A 159 3.92 -17.54 -8.64
C ARG A 159 4.37 -16.63 -9.79
N LEU A 160 3.40 -15.92 -10.35
CA LEU A 160 3.57 -15.03 -11.48
C LEU A 160 3.09 -13.63 -11.11
N LEU A 161 3.73 -12.61 -11.66
CA LEU A 161 3.26 -11.23 -11.65
C LEU A 161 3.42 -10.64 -13.05
N ARG A 162 2.68 -9.58 -13.35
CA ARG A 162 2.95 -8.79 -14.56
C ARG A 162 4.37 -8.20 -14.46
N ARG A 163 5.09 -8.17 -15.58
CA ARG A 163 6.53 -7.82 -15.61
C ARG A 163 6.85 -6.45 -15.00
N ASP A 164 6.08 -5.44 -15.37
CA ASP A 164 6.18 -4.08 -14.83
C ASP A 164 5.87 -4.00 -13.33
N VAL A 165 4.89 -4.78 -12.87
CA VAL A 165 4.53 -4.90 -11.44
C VAL A 165 5.66 -5.56 -10.68
N LEU A 166 6.29 -6.58 -11.25
CA LEU A 166 7.44 -7.28 -10.67
C LEU A 166 8.64 -6.33 -10.53
N ASP A 167 8.92 -5.51 -11.55
CA ASP A 167 9.98 -4.49 -11.49
C ASP A 167 9.69 -3.42 -10.43
N ALA A 168 8.45 -2.95 -10.34
CA ALA A 168 8.02 -2.00 -9.32
C ALA A 168 8.12 -2.60 -7.90
N TYR A 169 7.69 -3.84 -7.71
CA TYR A 169 7.80 -4.59 -6.46
C TYR A 169 9.27 -4.72 -6.03
N ARG A 170 10.17 -5.08 -6.95
CA ARG A 170 11.61 -5.20 -6.66
C ARG A 170 12.19 -3.87 -6.21
N ALA A 171 11.89 -2.78 -6.93
CA ALA A 171 12.33 -1.44 -6.54
C ALA A 171 11.80 -1.05 -5.15
N MET A 172 10.53 -1.34 -4.86
CA MET A 172 9.91 -1.09 -3.56
C MET A 172 10.59 -1.90 -2.44
N ALA A 173 10.79 -3.20 -2.64
CA ALA A 173 11.42 -4.08 -1.67
C ALA A 173 12.89 -3.70 -1.41
N THR A 174 13.64 -3.33 -2.45
CA THR A 174 15.00 -2.81 -2.31
C THR A 174 15.04 -1.53 -1.48
N ALA A 175 14.16 -0.56 -1.76
CA ALA A 175 14.09 0.68 -0.99
C ALA A 175 13.71 0.44 0.48
N ALA A 176 12.71 -0.40 0.74
CA ALA A 176 12.29 -0.75 2.09
C ALA A 176 13.43 -1.36 2.92
N ARG A 177 14.19 -2.29 2.32
CA ARG A 177 15.35 -2.94 2.95
C ARG A 177 16.52 -1.97 3.16
N ALA A 178 16.65 -0.95 2.33
CA ALA A 178 17.68 0.07 2.51
C ALA A 178 17.31 1.09 3.59
N GLU A 179 16.02 1.41 3.73
CA GLU A 179 15.52 2.46 4.63
C GLU A 179 15.16 1.96 6.04
N VAL A 180 14.88 0.66 6.21
CA VAL A 180 14.41 0.08 7.49
C VAL A 180 15.26 -1.13 7.90
N PRO A 181 16.09 -1.02 8.95
CA PRO A 181 16.97 -2.11 9.41
C PRO A 181 16.24 -3.42 9.73
N GLU A 182 15.04 -3.36 10.29
CA GLU A 182 14.23 -4.54 10.62
C GLU A 182 13.81 -5.31 9.37
N ILE A 183 13.49 -4.61 8.27
CA ILE A 183 13.17 -5.23 6.98
C ILE A 183 14.44 -5.82 6.33
N ALA A 184 15.59 -5.18 6.51
CA ALA A 184 16.87 -5.69 6.04
C ALA A 184 17.27 -6.99 6.76
N ALA A 185 17.04 -7.05 8.07
CA ALA A 185 17.47 -8.13 8.94
C ALA A 185 16.60 -9.40 8.84
N GLU A 186 15.35 -9.28 8.39
CA GLU A 186 14.41 -10.40 8.25
C GLU A 186 14.05 -10.66 6.77
N PRO A 187 14.74 -11.60 6.09
CA PRO A 187 14.59 -11.83 4.66
C PRO A 187 13.19 -12.23 4.20
N GLU A 188 12.34 -12.76 5.09
CA GLU A 188 10.96 -13.10 4.77
C GLU A 188 10.07 -11.87 4.56
N LEU A 189 10.38 -10.74 5.20
CA LEU A 189 9.58 -9.52 5.04
C LEU A 189 9.57 -9.07 3.58
N LEU A 190 8.37 -8.68 3.14
CA LEU A 190 8.02 -8.33 1.76
C LEU A 190 8.04 -9.48 0.75
N ARG A 191 8.31 -10.73 1.15
CA ARG A 191 8.14 -11.85 0.22
C ARG A 191 6.66 -12.03 -0.13
N VAL A 192 6.42 -12.45 -1.37
CA VAL A 192 5.08 -12.61 -1.93
C VAL A 192 4.51 -13.97 -1.55
N PHE A 193 3.38 -13.98 -0.83
CA PHE A 193 2.67 -15.24 -0.53
C PHE A 193 1.49 -15.49 -1.48
N SER A 194 1.03 -14.50 -2.24
CA SER A 194 0.00 -14.64 -3.26
C SER A 194 0.13 -13.56 -4.33
N SER A 195 -0.20 -13.89 -5.57
CA SER A 195 0.00 -13.03 -6.76
C SER A 195 -0.96 -13.48 -7.87
N PHE A 196 -0.55 -13.44 -9.14
CA PHE A 196 -1.40 -13.81 -10.27
C PHE A 196 -2.15 -15.13 -10.04
N ARG A 197 -3.48 -15.04 -10.17
CA ARG A 197 -4.38 -16.21 -10.15
C ARG A 197 -5.05 -16.33 -11.50
N ASP A 198 -4.68 -17.39 -12.21
CA ASP A 198 -5.25 -17.72 -13.52
C ASP A 198 -6.79 -17.89 -13.41
N PRO A 199 -7.59 -17.12 -14.17
CA PRO A 199 -9.04 -17.18 -14.07
C PRO A 199 -9.65 -18.55 -14.38
N GLU A 200 -9.09 -19.30 -15.33
CA GLU A 200 -9.60 -20.61 -15.71
C GLU A 200 -9.32 -21.63 -14.61
N ALA A 201 -8.09 -21.62 -14.07
CA ALA A 201 -7.71 -22.48 -12.95
C ALA A 201 -8.50 -22.15 -11.67
N ASP A 202 -8.71 -20.86 -11.38
CA ASP A 202 -9.53 -20.43 -10.24
C ASP A 202 -11.00 -20.85 -10.45
N ALA A 203 -11.56 -20.72 -11.66
CA ALA A 203 -12.92 -21.16 -11.97
C ALA A 203 -13.07 -22.69 -11.88
N ALA A 204 -12.09 -23.46 -12.37
CA ALA A 204 -12.09 -24.92 -12.25
C ALA A 204 -12.02 -25.36 -10.77
N ARG A 205 -11.19 -24.67 -9.96
CA ARG A 205 -11.12 -24.89 -8.51
C ARG A 205 -12.44 -24.53 -7.83
N CYS A 206 -13.06 -23.40 -8.20
CA CYS A 206 -14.38 -23.00 -7.73
C CYS A 206 -15.43 -24.08 -7.98
N ALA A 207 -15.50 -24.58 -9.22
CA ALA A 207 -16.48 -25.56 -9.63
C ALA A 207 -16.33 -26.89 -8.87
N ARG A 208 -15.08 -27.28 -8.59
CA ARG A 208 -14.77 -28.50 -7.83
C ARG A 208 -15.07 -28.37 -6.33
N ASP A 209 -14.68 -27.25 -5.72
CA ASP A 209 -14.69 -27.08 -4.27
C ASP A 209 -15.95 -26.37 -3.74
N GLY A 210 -16.78 -25.80 -4.62
CA GLY A 210 -18.01 -25.08 -4.25
C GLY A 210 -17.78 -23.82 -3.40
N ASN A 211 -16.60 -23.21 -3.48
CA ASN A 211 -16.13 -22.18 -2.54
C ASN A 211 -16.14 -20.73 -3.08
N CYS A 212 -16.83 -20.47 -4.18
CA CYS A 212 -16.88 -19.15 -4.84
C CYS A 212 -18.20 -18.43 -4.61
N ASP A 213 -18.60 -18.36 -3.35
CA ASP A 213 -19.78 -17.68 -2.82
C ASP A 213 -19.57 -16.18 -2.55
N GLY A 214 -18.39 -15.65 -2.88
CA GLY A 214 -18.01 -14.27 -2.58
C GLY A 214 -17.56 -14.04 -1.13
N LEU A 215 -17.73 -15.00 -0.24
CA LEU A 215 -17.29 -14.96 1.16
C LEU A 215 -15.95 -15.68 1.34
N ARG A 216 -15.80 -16.85 0.74
CA ARG A 216 -14.58 -17.69 0.81
C ARG A 216 -13.63 -17.42 -0.35
N ARG A 217 -14.18 -17.04 -1.49
CA ARG A 217 -13.42 -16.64 -2.69
C ARG A 217 -14.25 -15.71 -3.54
N ALA A 218 -13.66 -14.59 -3.93
CA ALA A 218 -14.28 -13.66 -4.84
C ALA A 218 -14.43 -14.29 -6.24
N VAL A 219 -15.61 -14.16 -6.83
CA VAL A 219 -15.89 -14.55 -8.22
C VAL A 219 -14.97 -13.81 -9.22
N CYS A 220 -14.59 -12.58 -8.86
CA CYS A 220 -13.64 -11.76 -9.60
C CYS A 220 -12.71 -11.08 -8.60
N SER A 221 -11.44 -11.48 -8.61
CA SER A 221 -10.42 -11.02 -7.67
C SER A 221 -9.37 -10.17 -8.38
N PRO A 222 -8.80 -9.12 -7.75
CA PRO A 222 -7.75 -8.29 -8.37
C PRO A 222 -6.51 -9.11 -8.73
N HIS A 223 -6.21 -10.19 -8.01
CA HIS A 223 -5.13 -11.13 -8.38
C HIS A 223 -5.20 -11.66 -9.82
N ARG A 224 -6.34 -11.65 -10.50
CA ARG A 224 -6.43 -12.07 -11.91
C ARG A 224 -5.73 -11.12 -12.89
N THR A 225 -5.51 -9.87 -12.52
CA THR A 225 -4.91 -8.86 -13.40
C THR A 225 -3.38 -8.95 -13.43
N GLY A 226 -2.78 -9.75 -12.55
CA GLY A 226 -1.33 -9.76 -12.33
C GLY A 226 -0.78 -8.47 -11.71
N THR A 227 -1.66 -7.56 -11.25
CA THR A 227 -1.28 -6.28 -10.60
C THR A 227 -1.47 -6.28 -9.10
N ALA A 228 -2.14 -7.27 -8.53
CA ALA A 228 -2.26 -7.43 -7.09
C ALA A 228 -1.18 -8.37 -6.54
N VAL A 229 -0.69 -8.04 -5.35
CA VAL A 229 0.32 -8.81 -4.63
C VAL A 229 -0.05 -8.86 -3.15
N ASP A 230 0.05 -10.06 -2.57
CA ASP A 230 -0.04 -10.22 -1.11
C ASP A 230 1.37 -10.41 -0.56
N LEU A 231 1.81 -9.44 0.25
CA LEU A 231 3.15 -9.32 0.82
C LEU A 231 3.16 -9.79 2.26
N TYR A 232 4.18 -10.54 2.65
CA TYR A 232 4.41 -10.88 4.05
C TYR A 232 4.86 -9.63 4.82
N VAL A 233 3.99 -9.12 5.70
CA VAL A 233 4.22 -7.93 6.53
C VAL A 233 4.41 -8.28 8.02
N GLY A 234 4.62 -9.56 8.31
CA GLY A 234 4.53 -10.16 9.65
C GLY A 234 3.18 -10.83 9.89
N HIS A 235 3.06 -11.58 10.98
CA HIS A 235 1.80 -12.21 11.39
C HIS A 235 1.77 -12.40 12.91
N LEU A 236 0.55 -12.45 13.47
CA LEU A 236 0.38 -12.81 14.87
C LEU A 236 0.61 -14.33 15.02
N GLN A 237 1.51 -14.72 15.92
CA GLN A 237 1.82 -16.14 16.14
C GLN A 237 0.55 -16.96 16.42
N GLY A 238 0.42 -18.09 15.71
CA GLY A 238 -0.76 -18.96 15.78
C GLY A 238 -1.89 -18.55 14.83
N MET A 239 -1.73 -17.47 14.07
CA MET A 239 -2.63 -17.06 12.99
C MET A 239 -1.95 -17.13 11.62
N GLY A 240 -2.75 -17.22 10.55
CA GLY A 240 -2.25 -17.20 9.18
C GLY A 240 -1.74 -15.81 8.77
N VAL A 241 -0.85 -15.78 7.77
CA VAL A 241 -0.32 -14.54 7.17
C VAL A 241 -1.37 -13.74 6.40
N ASP A 242 -2.49 -14.38 6.08
CA ASP A 242 -3.69 -13.85 5.42
C ASP A 242 -4.90 -13.79 6.36
N SER A 243 -4.68 -13.88 7.68
CA SER A 243 -5.77 -13.88 8.66
C SER A 243 -6.44 -12.50 8.74
N THR A 244 -7.74 -12.47 8.46
CA THR A 244 -8.60 -11.28 8.57
C THR A 244 -9.09 -11.02 10.00
N ASP A 245 -8.67 -11.84 10.98
CA ASP A 245 -8.97 -11.62 12.39
C ASP A 245 -8.51 -10.23 12.84
N VAL A 246 -9.31 -9.55 13.66
CA VAL A 246 -9.05 -8.18 14.08
C VAL A 246 -7.71 -8.04 14.82
N HIS A 247 -7.33 -9.03 15.63
CA HIS A 247 -6.05 -9.01 16.35
C HIS A 247 -4.88 -9.24 15.39
N SER A 248 -5.05 -10.11 14.41
CA SER A 248 -4.05 -10.33 13.36
C SER A 248 -3.80 -9.06 12.56
N ARG A 249 -4.86 -8.41 12.08
CA ARG A 249 -4.77 -7.18 11.30
C ARG A 249 -4.16 -6.03 12.09
N ARG A 250 -4.55 -5.88 13.37
CA ARG A 250 -3.93 -4.91 14.29
C ARG A 250 -2.43 -5.18 14.46
N HIS A 251 -2.03 -6.44 14.64
CA HIS A 251 -0.62 -6.79 14.75
C HIS A 251 0.15 -6.42 13.47
N MET A 252 -0.37 -6.84 12.31
CA MET A 252 0.23 -6.55 11.01
C MET A 252 0.35 -5.05 10.74
N SER A 253 -0.68 -4.27 11.08
CA SER A 253 -0.65 -2.82 10.83
C SER A 253 0.34 -2.07 11.72
N GLN A 254 0.77 -2.68 12.82
CA GLN A 254 1.76 -2.09 13.72
C GLN A 254 3.21 -2.43 13.34
N THR A 255 3.45 -3.32 12.37
CA THR A 255 4.82 -3.69 12.00
C THR A 255 5.55 -2.53 11.32
N PRO A 256 6.89 -2.44 11.45
CA PRO A 256 7.70 -1.48 10.70
C PRO A 256 7.48 -1.60 9.20
N THR A 257 7.31 -2.82 8.69
CA THR A 257 7.06 -3.12 7.28
C THR A 257 5.77 -2.47 6.77
N TYR A 258 4.65 -2.70 7.45
CA TYR A 258 3.38 -2.12 7.02
C TYR A 258 3.39 -0.60 7.08
N ARG A 259 3.92 -0.03 8.18
CA ARG A 259 4.03 1.43 8.34
C ARG A 259 4.90 2.06 7.26
N TRP A 260 6.00 1.40 6.88
CA TRP A 260 6.83 1.85 5.76
C TRP A 260 6.08 1.79 4.43
N LEU A 261 5.36 0.69 4.16
CA LEU A 261 4.57 0.56 2.93
C LEU A 261 3.49 1.64 2.84
N VAL A 262 2.72 1.87 3.91
CA VAL A 262 1.69 2.94 3.93
C VAL A 262 2.27 4.30 3.57
N LYS A 263 3.46 4.62 4.07
CA LYS A 263 4.12 5.90 3.80
C LYS A 263 4.73 5.99 2.39
N ASN A 264 5.24 4.89 1.85
CA ASN A 264 6.19 4.93 0.73
C ASN A 264 5.76 4.14 -0.50
N ALA A 265 4.89 3.12 -0.39
CA ALA A 265 4.55 2.23 -1.50
C ALA A 265 3.97 2.99 -2.71
N GLY A 266 3.29 4.12 -2.46
CA GLY A 266 2.78 5.02 -3.49
C GLY A 266 3.85 5.52 -4.46
N ARG A 267 5.10 5.76 -4.03
CA ARG A 267 6.20 6.17 -4.94
C ARG A 267 6.57 5.09 -5.96
N PHE A 268 6.15 3.85 -5.71
CA PHE A 268 6.36 2.69 -6.58
C PHE A 268 5.08 2.31 -7.35
N GLY A 269 3.99 3.06 -7.17
CA GLY A 269 2.72 2.82 -7.85
C GLY A 269 1.81 1.83 -7.14
N PHE A 270 2.05 1.50 -5.87
CA PHE A 270 1.19 0.60 -5.11
C PHE A 270 0.22 1.34 -4.19
N VAL A 271 -1.01 0.84 -4.11
CA VAL A 271 -2.04 1.28 -3.17
C VAL A 271 -2.53 0.10 -2.33
N PRO A 272 -2.89 0.31 -1.06
CA PRO A 272 -3.33 -0.77 -0.18
C PRO A 272 -4.81 -1.10 -0.36
N TYR A 273 -5.18 -2.35 -0.11
CA TYR A 273 -6.53 -2.67 0.35
C TYR A 273 -6.59 -2.57 1.87
N VAL A 274 -7.20 -1.49 2.36
CA VAL A 274 -7.21 -1.15 3.80
C VAL A 274 -7.70 -2.26 4.75
N TYR A 275 -8.55 -3.18 4.31
CA TYR A 275 -9.01 -4.27 5.17
C TYR A 275 -7.95 -5.36 5.35
N GLU A 276 -7.05 -5.53 4.39
CA GLU A 276 -6.05 -6.61 4.34
C GLU A 276 -4.65 -6.00 4.30
N PRO A 277 -3.94 -5.86 5.44
CA PRO A 277 -2.64 -5.17 5.50
C PRO A 277 -1.55 -5.70 4.55
N TRP A 278 -1.68 -6.96 4.14
CA TRP A 278 -0.79 -7.62 3.19
C TRP A 278 -1.12 -7.34 1.72
N HIS A 279 -2.32 -6.87 1.40
CA HIS A 279 -2.82 -6.80 0.02
C HIS A 279 -2.56 -5.43 -0.61
N TRP A 280 -1.79 -5.42 -1.69
CA TRP A 280 -1.41 -4.21 -2.41
C TRP A 280 -1.70 -4.36 -3.90
N GLU A 281 -2.21 -3.30 -4.51
CA GLU A 281 -2.48 -3.24 -5.95
C GLU A 281 -1.58 -2.21 -6.60
N TRP A 282 -0.94 -2.61 -7.70
CA TRP A 282 -0.21 -1.70 -8.56
C TRP A 282 -1.16 -0.97 -9.51
N VAL A 283 -1.07 0.36 -9.53
CA VAL A 283 -1.97 1.25 -10.28
C VAL A 283 -1.26 2.11 -11.31
N GLY A 284 0.06 1.93 -11.49
CA GLY A 284 0.89 2.75 -12.37
C GLY A 284 1.75 3.76 -11.63
N ARG A 285 2.69 4.36 -12.37
CA ARG A 285 3.39 5.60 -11.99
C ARG A 285 2.93 6.74 -12.89
#